data_AF-A0A9P0KB90-F1
#
_entry.id   AF-A0A9P0KB90-F1
#
_cell.length_a   1.000
_cell.length_b   1.000
_cell.length_c   1.000
_cell.angle_alpha   90.00
_cell.angle_beta   90.00
_cell.angle_gamma   90.00
#
_symmetry.space_group_name_H-M   'P 1'
#
loop_
_entity.id
_entity.type
_entity.pdbx_description
1 polymer ?
#
loop_
_entity_poly.entity_id
_entity_poly.type
_entity_poly.pdbx_seq_one_letter_code
_entity_poly.pdbx_strand_id
1 'polypeptide(L)'
;MHMLLLTFSVVLPYCDAIRCYECYIVPTHPYKFNANASVNVCDKFDYSQKFVTECVNSTFCRKTIYKGSVEVPLLRVERGCANQDYYGLRYENQVYYDYHSIVRDAYNSGCSTSDTYGVKSVQVENCYCDTDFCNQSSSINGNVLVVMLIVLYFIIF
;
A
#
# COMPACT_ATOMS: atom_id res chain seq x y z
N MET A 1 -0.38 -55.61 19.37
CA MET A 1 0.32 -55.05 18.19
C MET A 1 -0.43 -53.77 17.80
N HIS A 2 -0.06 -52.62 18.38
CA HIS A 2 -0.72 -51.34 18.11
C HIS A 2 0.08 -50.60 17.04
N MET A 3 -0.49 -50.50 15.84
CA MET A 3 0.07 -49.76 14.72
C MET A 3 -0.38 -48.29 14.85
N LEU A 4 0.54 -47.41 15.25
CA LEU A 4 0.32 -45.97 15.27
C LEU A 4 0.46 -45.45 13.83
N LEU A 5 -0.64 -44.98 13.25
CA LEU A 5 -0.64 -44.27 11.96
C LEU A 5 -0.22 -42.81 12.19
N LEU A 6 0.98 -42.45 11.75
CA LEU A 6 1.43 -41.07 11.65
C LEU A 6 0.74 -40.40 10.45
N THR A 7 -0.24 -39.54 10.72
CA THR A 7 -0.83 -38.66 9.70
C THR A 7 0.14 -37.50 9.43
N PHE A 8 0.77 -37.50 8.26
CA PHE A 8 1.60 -36.39 7.79
C PHE A 8 0.68 -35.30 7.22
N SER A 9 0.37 -34.29 8.02
CA SER A 9 -0.43 -33.14 7.59
C SER A 9 0.40 -32.28 6.63
N VAL A 10 0.11 -32.35 5.33
CA VAL A 10 0.68 -31.44 4.33
C VAL A 10 0.12 -30.05 4.59
N VAL A 11 0.91 -29.19 5.22
CA VAL A 11 0.60 -27.75 5.34
C VAL A 11 0.96 -27.12 3.99
N LEU A 12 -0.02 -26.98 3.11
CA LEU A 12 0.13 -26.17 1.91
C LEU A 12 0.32 -24.70 2.34
N PRO A 13 1.38 -24.01 1.91
CA PRO A 13 1.51 -22.58 2.17
C PRO A 13 0.39 -21.85 1.44
N TYR A 14 -0.57 -21.34 2.21
CA TYR A 14 -1.64 -20.47 1.71
C TYR A 14 -0.99 -19.14 1.34
N CYS A 15 -0.88 -18.86 0.04
CA CYS A 15 -0.35 -17.59 -0.46
C CYS A 15 -1.53 -16.62 -0.56
N ASP A 16 -1.89 -16.00 0.57
CA ASP A 16 -2.88 -14.92 0.56
C ASP A 16 -2.25 -13.64 -0.01
N ALA A 17 -2.99 -12.96 -0.89
CA ALA A 17 -2.62 -11.63 -1.36
C ALA A 17 -2.68 -10.64 -0.20
N ILE A 18 -1.73 -9.69 -0.15
CA ILE A 18 -1.74 -8.64 0.87
C ILE A 18 -3.02 -7.82 0.78
N ARG A 19 -3.63 -7.54 1.93
CA ARG A 19 -4.84 -6.72 2.01
C ARG A 19 -4.46 -5.30 2.35
N CYS A 20 -4.97 -4.34 1.60
CA CYS A 20 -4.67 -2.92 1.80
C CYS A 20 -5.96 -2.11 1.89
N TYR A 21 -5.87 -0.92 2.46
CA TYR A 21 -6.92 0.08 2.27
C TYR A 21 -6.78 0.74 0.90
N GLU A 22 -7.89 0.96 0.20
CA GLU A 22 -7.95 1.63 -1.08
C GLU A 22 -8.99 2.74 -1.08
N CYS A 23 -8.53 3.96 -1.37
CA CYS A 23 -9.39 5.11 -1.58
C CYS A 23 -8.64 6.15 -2.43
N TYR A 24 -9.40 7.04 -3.06
CA TYR A 24 -8.85 8.04 -3.97
C TYR A 24 -9.38 9.44 -3.64
N ILE A 25 -8.65 10.48 -4.03
CA ILE A 25 -9.08 11.88 -3.78
C ILE A 25 -10.26 12.25 -4.66
N VAL A 26 -10.30 11.71 -5.88
CA VAL A 26 -11.38 11.95 -6.85
C VAL A 26 -12.20 10.68 -7.10
N PRO A 27 -13.53 10.81 -7.30
CA PRO A 27 -14.41 9.66 -7.56
C PRO A 27 -14.14 8.98 -8.92
N THR A 28 -13.41 9.65 -9.82
CA THR A 28 -12.99 9.12 -11.12
C THR A 28 -11.48 8.90 -11.10
N HIS A 29 -11.03 7.69 -10.79
CA HIS A 29 -9.61 7.38 -10.90
C HIS A 29 -9.28 6.97 -12.34
N PRO A 30 -8.26 7.57 -13.00
CA PRO A 30 -7.99 7.36 -14.42
C PRO A 30 -7.59 5.92 -14.78
N TYR A 31 -7.35 5.05 -13.79
CA TYR A 31 -7.00 3.64 -14.00
C TYR A 31 -8.16 2.66 -13.75
N LYS A 32 -9.33 3.13 -13.31
CA LYS A 32 -10.56 2.31 -13.22
C LYS A 32 -11.54 2.76 -14.31
N PHE A 33 -11.31 2.30 -15.54
CA PHE A 33 -12.09 2.62 -16.75
C PHE A 33 -13.48 1.96 -16.84
N ASN A 34 -14.07 1.56 -15.71
CA ASN A 34 -15.45 1.10 -15.70
C ASN A 34 -16.34 2.26 -15.27
N ALA A 35 -17.16 2.79 -16.19
CA ALA A 35 -18.09 3.89 -15.94
C ALA A 35 -19.07 3.64 -14.78
N ASN A 36 -19.19 2.38 -14.32
CA ASN A 36 -20.05 1.96 -13.20
C ASN A 36 -19.28 1.58 -11.93
N ALA A 37 -17.95 1.64 -11.91
CA ALA A 37 -17.17 1.35 -10.71
C ALA A 37 -17.23 2.56 -9.79
N SER A 38 -18.13 2.54 -8.80
CA SER A 38 -18.12 3.51 -7.71
C SER A 38 -16.83 3.34 -6.92
N VAL A 39 -15.93 4.31 -7.03
CA VAL A 39 -14.67 4.32 -6.31
C VAL A 39 -14.86 4.98 -4.96
N ASN A 40 -14.33 4.38 -3.89
CA ASN A 40 -14.43 5.00 -2.57
C ASN A 40 -13.50 6.21 -2.45
N VAL A 41 -14.05 7.35 -2.04
CA VAL A 41 -13.29 8.59 -1.85
C VAL A 41 -12.65 8.64 -0.46
N CYS A 42 -11.40 9.11 -0.37
CA CYS A 42 -10.66 9.17 0.89
C CYS A 42 -11.23 10.18 1.90
N ASP A 43 -12.00 11.17 1.44
CA ASP A 43 -12.68 12.13 2.33
C ASP A 43 -13.69 11.46 3.27
N LYS A 44 -14.17 10.26 2.91
CA LYS A 44 -15.09 9.44 3.71
C LYS A 44 -14.42 8.20 4.31
N PHE A 45 -13.08 8.17 4.32
CA PHE A 45 -12.31 7.02 4.79
C PHE A 45 -12.59 6.78 6.28
N ASP A 46 -13.10 5.59 6.59
CA ASP A 46 -13.57 5.21 7.92
C ASP A 46 -13.03 3.84 8.37
N TYR A 47 -11.98 3.32 7.72
CA TYR A 47 -11.36 2.02 7.98
C TYR A 47 -12.29 0.81 7.81
N SER A 48 -13.52 1.01 7.32
CA SER A 48 -14.49 -0.09 7.14
C SER A 48 -14.11 -0.99 5.96
N GLN A 49 -14.73 -2.18 5.93
CA GLN A 49 -14.50 -3.21 4.90
C GLN A 49 -14.75 -2.72 3.47
N LYS A 50 -15.58 -1.67 3.29
CA LYS A 50 -15.82 -1.10 1.95
C LYS A 50 -14.55 -0.50 1.33
N PHE A 51 -13.56 -0.12 2.14
CA PHE A 51 -12.27 0.39 1.71
C PHE A 51 -11.18 -0.68 1.61
N VAL A 52 -11.48 -1.95 1.89
CA VAL A 52 -10.50 -3.03 1.84
C VAL A 52 -10.40 -3.57 0.41
N THR A 53 -9.17 -3.81 -0.05
CA THR A 53 -8.89 -4.47 -1.34
C THR A 53 -7.81 -5.54 -1.16
N GLU A 54 -7.90 -6.60 -1.96
CA GLU A 54 -6.88 -7.65 -2.06
C GLU A 54 -5.93 -7.34 -3.22
N CYS A 55 -4.64 -7.24 -2.93
CA CYS A 55 -3.63 -6.83 -3.91
C CYS A 55 -2.98 -8.04 -4.59
N VAL A 56 -3.69 -8.69 -5.51
CA VAL A 56 -3.24 -9.93 -6.16
C VAL A 56 -1.88 -9.79 -6.89
N ASN A 57 -1.63 -8.61 -7.47
CA ASN A 57 -0.41 -8.32 -8.23
C ASN A 57 0.57 -7.41 -7.47
N SER A 58 0.46 -7.30 -6.15
CA SER A 58 1.36 -6.47 -5.36
C SER A 58 1.68 -7.11 -4.03
N THR A 59 2.92 -6.91 -3.57
CA THR A 59 3.38 -7.29 -2.24
C THR A 59 3.45 -6.09 -1.29
N PHE A 60 3.02 -4.90 -1.73
CA PHE A 60 3.07 -3.67 -0.94
C PHE A 60 1.75 -2.90 -0.98
N CYS A 61 1.36 -2.36 0.16
CA CYS A 61 0.41 -1.26 0.24
C CYS A 61 1.10 0.08 -0.02
N ARG A 62 0.37 1.00 -0.66
CA ARG A 62 0.78 2.38 -0.91
C ARG A 62 -0.09 3.33 -0.09
N LYS A 63 0.54 4.40 0.39
CA LYS A 63 -0.12 5.62 0.87
C LYS A 63 0.58 6.84 0.28
N THR A 64 -0.18 7.72 -0.35
CA THR A 64 0.34 8.99 -0.89
C THR A 64 -0.27 10.15 -0.13
N ILE A 65 0.56 11.07 0.35
CA ILE A 65 0.16 12.23 1.14
C ILE A 65 0.56 13.50 0.39
N TYR A 66 -0.43 14.34 0.12
CA TYR A 66 -0.25 15.65 -0.51
C TYR A 66 -0.37 16.72 0.57
N LYS A 67 0.71 17.46 0.79
CA LYS A 67 0.80 18.53 1.79
C LYS A 67 1.06 19.85 1.06
N GLY A 68 0.18 20.83 1.19
CA GLY A 68 0.36 22.15 0.59
C GLY A 68 0.17 23.26 1.60
N SER A 69 1.05 24.27 1.54
CA SER A 69 0.95 25.49 2.34
C SER A 69 0.52 26.64 1.43
N VAL A 70 -0.79 26.77 1.24
CA VAL A 70 -1.44 27.96 0.63
C VAL A 70 -2.24 28.65 1.74
N GLU A 71 -2.98 29.74 1.46
CA GLU A 71 -3.87 30.45 2.41
C GLU A 71 -4.73 29.50 3.28
N VAL A 72 -5.07 28.31 2.77
CA VAL A 72 -5.63 27.20 3.53
C VAL A 72 -4.68 26.00 3.45
N PRO A 73 -4.30 25.38 4.58
CA PRO A 73 -3.47 24.18 4.57
C PRO A 73 -4.18 23.03 3.85
N LEU A 74 -3.54 22.50 2.81
CA LEU A 74 -4.02 21.37 2.05
C LEU A 74 -3.38 20.09 2.60
N LEU A 75 -4.21 19.20 3.13
CA LEU A 75 -3.84 17.82 3.43
C LEU A 75 -4.80 16.88 2.70
N ARG A 76 -4.27 16.05 1.82
CA ARG A 76 -5.01 14.99 1.12
C ARG A 76 -4.22 13.70 1.18
N VAL A 77 -4.92 12.57 1.25
CA VAL A 77 -4.33 11.24 1.36
C VAL A 77 -5.00 10.33 0.35
N GLU A 78 -4.21 9.55 -0.38
CA GLU A 78 -4.66 8.41 -1.19
C GLU A 78 -4.08 7.12 -0.65
N ARG A 79 -4.80 6.01 -0.84
CA ARG A 79 -4.39 4.68 -0.38
C ARG A 79 -4.70 3.66 -1.47
N GLY A 80 -3.91 2.60 -1.57
CA GLY A 80 -4.19 1.47 -2.45
C GLY A 80 -3.05 0.46 -2.47
N CYS A 81 -3.08 -0.45 -3.43
CA CYS A 81 -1.97 -1.34 -3.73
C CYS A 81 -0.83 -0.56 -4.41
N ALA A 82 0.42 -0.94 -4.17
CA ALA A 82 1.56 -0.41 -4.92
C ALA A 82 1.61 -1.05 -6.31
N ASN A 83 1.80 -0.27 -7.37
CA ASN A 83 1.80 -0.82 -8.73
C ASN A 83 3.12 -1.53 -9.04
N GLN A 84 3.11 -2.86 -9.05
CA GLN A 84 4.27 -3.67 -9.39
C GLN A 84 4.12 -4.39 -10.74
N ASP A 85 3.00 -4.16 -11.43
CA ASP A 85 2.73 -4.71 -12.75
C ASP A 85 3.51 -3.92 -13.79
N TYR A 86 4.51 -4.58 -14.39
CA TYR A 86 5.26 -4.04 -15.50
C TYR A 86 4.79 -4.68 -16.80
N TYR A 87 4.30 -3.85 -17.72
CA TYR A 87 4.02 -4.21 -19.10
C TYR A 87 4.99 -3.46 -20.01
N GLY A 88 5.70 -4.20 -20.85
CA GLY A 88 6.67 -3.61 -21.78
C GLY A 88 7.02 -4.56 -22.91
N LEU A 89 8.03 -4.17 -23.69
CA LEU A 89 8.60 -5.00 -24.73
C LEU A 89 9.97 -5.49 -24.29
N ARG A 90 10.22 -6.79 -24.44
CA ARG A 90 11.53 -7.40 -24.23
C ARG A 90 12.14 -7.74 -25.58
N TYR A 91 13.38 -7.31 -25.80
CA TYR A 91 14.11 -7.59 -27.03
C TYR A 91 14.95 -8.85 -26.86
N GLU A 92 14.61 -9.90 -27.61
CA GLU A 92 15.34 -11.17 -27.63
C GLU A 92 15.42 -11.69 -29.07
N ASN A 93 16.54 -12.32 -29.44
CA ASN A 93 16.71 -12.93 -30.77
C ASN A 93 16.33 -12.00 -31.94
N GLN A 94 16.69 -10.73 -31.84
CA GLN A 94 16.39 -9.67 -32.83
C GLN A 94 14.91 -9.31 -33.01
N VAL A 95 14.04 -9.74 -32.10
CA VAL A 95 12.59 -9.49 -32.14
C VAL A 95 12.11 -8.92 -30.79
N TYR A 96 11.08 -8.08 -30.83
CA TYR A 96 10.41 -7.59 -29.62
C TYR A 96 9.23 -8.50 -29.28
N TYR A 97 9.12 -8.87 -28.01
CA TYR A 97 8.01 -9.65 -27.46
C TYR A 97 7.32 -8.86 -26.35
N ASP A 98 6.00 -8.97 -26.27
CA ASP A 98 5.25 -8.49 -25.12
C ASP A 98 5.74 -9.20 -23.87
N TYR A 99 6.05 -8.41 -22.84
CA TYR A 99 6.58 -8.88 -21.58
C TYR A 99 5.76 -8.31 -20.44
N HIS A 100 5.25 -9.20 -19.60
CA HIS A 100 4.54 -8.88 -18.39
C HIS A 100 5.26 -9.50 -17.19
N SER A 101 5.54 -8.71 -16.16
CA SER A 101 6.14 -9.22 -14.93
C SER A 101 5.76 -8.39 -13.72
N ILE A 102 5.65 -9.06 -12.57
CA ILE A 102 5.51 -8.42 -11.27
C ILE A 102 6.90 -8.16 -10.70
N VAL A 103 7.28 -6.89 -10.59
CA VAL A 103 8.59 -6.48 -10.05
C VAL A 103 8.46 -6.33 -8.53
N ARG A 104 8.68 -7.43 -7.80
CA ARG A 104 8.47 -7.49 -6.34
C ARG A 104 9.34 -6.52 -5.53
N ASP A 105 10.53 -6.21 -6.03
CA ASP A 105 11.47 -5.30 -5.38
C ASP A 105 11.37 -3.86 -5.94
N ALA A 106 10.26 -3.51 -6.59
CA ALA A 106 10.04 -2.16 -7.12
C ALA A 106 9.96 -1.08 -6.02
N TYR A 107 9.69 -1.48 -4.78
CA TYR A 107 9.47 -0.59 -3.64
C TYR A 107 10.20 -1.08 -2.41
N ASN A 108 10.62 -0.13 -1.56
CA ASN A 108 11.15 -0.41 -0.23
C ASN A 108 10.15 0.13 0.82
N SER A 109 10.01 -0.60 1.93
CA SER A 109 9.21 -0.14 3.06
C SER A 109 9.73 1.20 3.60
N GLY A 110 8.80 2.12 3.86
CA GLY A 110 9.10 3.46 4.34
C GLY A 110 8.44 4.57 3.51
N CYS A 111 8.67 5.82 3.92
CA CYS A 111 8.16 7.01 3.25
C CYS A 111 9.30 7.79 2.60
N SER A 112 9.06 8.26 1.38
CA SER A 112 9.97 9.15 0.65
C SER A 112 9.20 10.35 0.12
N THR A 113 9.75 11.54 0.35
CA THR A 113 9.26 12.76 -0.29
C THR A 113 9.96 12.91 -1.64
N SER A 114 9.18 13.03 -2.71
CA SER A 114 9.74 13.39 -4.01
C SER A 114 9.91 14.91 -4.06
N ASP A 115 11.13 15.40 -3.84
CA ASP A 115 11.46 16.79 -4.12
C ASP A 115 11.37 17.02 -5.62
N THR A 116 10.43 17.87 -6.03
CA THR A 116 10.30 18.25 -7.44
C THR A 116 11.26 19.41 -7.68
N TYR A 117 12.11 19.32 -8.71
CA TYR A 117 12.96 20.43 -9.14
C TYR A 117 12.10 21.68 -9.46
N GLY A 118 11.94 22.59 -8.49
CA GLY A 118 11.18 23.84 -8.62
C GLY A 118 10.31 24.20 -7.40
N VAL A 119 9.84 25.44 -7.34
CA VAL A 119 8.97 25.97 -6.28
C VAL A 119 7.52 25.51 -6.53
N LYS A 120 7.18 24.27 -6.20
CA LYS A 120 5.76 23.88 -6.07
C LYS A 120 5.31 24.10 -4.63
N SER A 121 4.12 24.68 -4.45
CA SER A 121 3.48 24.91 -3.15
C SER A 121 2.96 23.63 -2.47
N VAL A 122 3.08 22.47 -3.14
CA VAL A 122 2.58 21.17 -2.69
C VAL A 122 3.72 20.14 -2.68
N GLN A 123 3.98 19.58 -1.50
CA GLN A 123 4.88 18.44 -1.26
C GLN A 123 4.11 17.12 -1.38
N VAL A 124 4.74 16.11 -1.97
CA VAL A 124 4.18 14.77 -2.14
C VAL A 124 5.07 13.75 -1.43
N GLU A 125 4.50 13.04 -0.47
CA GLU A 125 5.14 11.97 0.32
C GLU A 125 4.50 10.64 -0.07
N ASN A 126 5.31 9.70 -0.55
CA ASN A 126 4.87 8.35 -0.91
C ASN A 126 5.41 7.37 0.12
N CYS A 127 4.52 6.58 0.70
CA CYS A 127 4.83 5.55 1.68
C CYS A 127 4.45 4.17 1.16
N TYR A 128 5.32 3.19 1.40
CA TYR A 128 5.12 1.78 1.07
C TYR A 128 5.33 0.91 2.30
N CYS A 129 4.57 -0.17 2.41
CA CYS A 129 4.68 -1.14 3.50
C CYS A 129 4.13 -2.50 3.03
N ASP A 130 4.57 -3.59 3.65
CA ASP A 130 4.49 -4.97 3.16
C ASP A 130 3.66 -5.90 4.06
N THR A 131 2.81 -5.33 4.92
CA THR A 131 1.93 -6.09 5.82
C THR A 131 0.47 -5.71 5.65
N ASP A 132 -0.44 -6.61 5.99
CA ASP A 132 -1.87 -6.37 5.89
C ASP A 132 -2.31 -5.06 6.59
N PHE A 133 -3.06 -4.25 5.85
CA PHE A 133 -3.64 -2.97 6.27
C PHE A 133 -2.63 -1.91 6.75
N CYS A 134 -1.33 -2.10 6.47
CA CYS A 134 -0.27 -1.23 6.99
C CYS A 134 -0.40 0.24 6.55
N ASN A 135 -1.04 0.50 5.41
CA ASN A 135 -1.28 1.84 4.89
C ASN A 135 -2.40 2.63 5.62
N GLN A 136 -2.88 2.11 6.74
CA GLN A 136 -3.77 2.82 7.66
C GLN A 136 -3.06 3.92 8.43
N SER A 137 -1.77 3.74 8.76
CA SER A 137 -1.05 4.62 9.69
C SER A 137 -1.01 6.05 9.17
N SER A 138 -1.28 7.04 10.02
CA SER A 138 -0.84 8.42 9.79
C SER A 138 0.69 8.41 9.66
N SER A 139 1.31 9.27 8.83
CA SER A 139 2.77 9.41 8.92
C SER A 139 3.07 10.11 10.24
N ILE A 140 3.24 9.32 11.29
CA ILE A 140 3.60 9.82 12.61
C ILE A 140 5.13 9.92 12.57
N ASN A 141 5.65 11.12 12.34
CA ASN A 141 7.03 11.46 12.71
C ASN A 141 7.13 11.54 14.24
N GLY A 142 6.84 10.43 14.91
CA GLY A 142 6.86 10.31 16.36
C GLY A 142 7.45 8.97 16.72
N ASN A 143 8.40 8.97 17.64
CA ASN A 143 9.16 7.79 18.03
C ASN A 143 8.23 6.80 18.76
N VAL A 144 7.53 5.96 17.99
CA VAL A 144 6.47 5.02 18.47
C VAL A 144 6.98 4.15 19.61
N LEU A 145 8.26 3.81 19.60
CA LEU A 145 8.95 3.10 20.70
C LEU A 145 8.85 3.85 22.03
N VAL A 146 8.99 5.18 22.05
CA VAL A 146 8.91 5.99 23.27
C VAL A 146 7.50 5.99 23.83
N VAL A 147 6.48 6.12 22.97
CA VAL A 147 5.07 6.09 23.40
C VAL A 147 4.70 4.71 23.95
N MET A 148 5.13 3.63 23.29
CA MET A 148 4.91 2.26 23.77
C MET A 148 5.58 2.00 25.12
N LEU A 149 6.82 2.51 25.32
CA LEU A 149 7.53 2.39 26.59
C LEU A 149 6.87 3.19 27.72
N ILE A 150 6.34 4.38 27.43
CA ILE A 150 5.59 5.19 28.41
C ILE A 150 4.31 4.47 28.84
N VAL A 151 3.56 3.93 27.88
CA VAL A 151 2.33 3.17 28.18
C VAL A 151 2.64 1.92 28.99
N LEU A 152 3.70 1.17 28.65
CA LEU A 152 4.15 0.01 29.43
C LEU A 152 4.57 0.40 30.85
N TYR A 153 5.26 1.53 31.02
CA TYR A 153 5.63 2.04 32.34
C TYR A 153 4.41 2.28 33.23
N PHE A 154 3.36 2.95 32.72
CA PHE A 154 2.11 3.21 33.47
C PHE A 154 1.20 1.99 33.66
N ILE A 155 1.47 0.88 32.96
CA ILE A 155 0.77 -0.39 33.18
C ILE A 155 1.49 -1.23 34.24
N ILE A 156 2.81 -1.11 34.33
CA ILE A 156 3.66 -1.86 35.27
C ILE A 156 3.79 -1.14 36.62
N PHE A 157 3.72 0.19 36.64
CA PHE A 157 3.79 1.04 37.84
C PHE A 157 2.52 1.86 37.99
#